data_AF-A0A847QYV7-F1
#
_entry.id   AF-A0A847QYV7-F1
#
_cell.length_a   1.000
_cell.length_b   1.000
_cell.length_c   1.000
_cell.angle_alpha   90.00
_cell.angle_beta   90.00
_cell.angle_gamma   90.00
#
_symmetry.space_group_name_H-M   'P 1'
#
loop_
_entity.id
_entity.type
_entity.pdbx_description
1 polymer ?
#
loop_
_entity_poly.entity_id
_entity_poly.type
_entity_poly.pdbx_seq_one_letter_code
_entity_poly.pdbx_strand_id
1 'polypeptide(L)'
;MIKDKNIMRISIISMTLSVLFIIGYWLKVEGEDSLSSISQPEYMDKIFQKGKVHEMDIQVDEKDWEYLLENAIQKEYIMGDVVIDGETFSCVGIRPKGNSSLTSVANDSTTDRYSLKIDFHEYVKSQTYYGLEKVALNNCIFDTTYMKEYLSYEMFEKMGIATPACSYVHMTINGVDWGLYLAVEVMEESFIERYFGSAEGNLYKPESTNLAKGGDKGNKRGMGPNFIPKDQEEMNKNENLALMKEEMGENENKNMGPNGMSRGGTNLVYTGDDLSNYSGIFDEAVFATTTKKDYKKVVEMIKNLNEGTNLEEYLDVDEILKYFAVNTFLVNLDSYASNLKHNYYLYERNGIFQILPWDLNMSFAAFQMKDAQEAINFPIDTPVNGDTMENSPLLSKLLEVDEYKERYYQYLRTLVTEYIESGEYEDSLSQ
;
A
#
# COMPACT_ATOMS: atom_id res chain seq x y z
N MET A 1 -0.02 -4.22 -72.18
CA MET A 1 -1.41 -3.82 -71.90
C MET A 1 -2.19 -5.03 -71.40
N ILE A 2 -2.36 -5.15 -70.09
CA ILE A 2 -3.34 -6.09 -69.51
C ILE A 2 -4.70 -5.58 -69.98
N LYS A 3 -5.48 -6.42 -70.69
CA LYS A 3 -6.80 -6.03 -71.20
C LYS A 3 -7.68 -5.59 -70.01
N ASP A 4 -8.31 -4.42 -70.12
CA ASP A 4 -9.17 -3.76 -69.11
C ASP A 4 -10.07 -4.71 -68.32
N LYS A 5 -10.58 -5.76 -68.99
CA LYS A 5 -11.51 -6.73 -68.41
C LYS A 5 -10.94 -7.56 -67.24
N ASN A 6 -9.62 -7.66 -67.14
CA ASN A 6 -8.95 -8.42 -66.08
C ASN A 6 -8.43 -7.54 -64.94
N ILE A 7 -8.30 -6.23 -65.14
CA ILE A 7 -7.80 -5.30 -64.11
C ILE A 7 -8.76 -5.27 -62.92
N MET A 8 -10.06 -5.14 -63.19
CA MET A 8 -11.08 -5.13 -62.13
C MET A 8 -11.08 -6.43 -61.31
N ARG A 9 -10.88 -7.59 -61.95
CA ARG A 9 -10.80 -8.88 -61.25
C ARG A 9 -9.55 -8.99 -60.39
N ILE A 10 -8.41 -8.51 -60.89
CA ILE A 10 -7.14 -8.49 -60.14
C ILE A 10 -7.24 -7.54 -58.93
N SER A 11 -7.87 -6.38 -59.09
CA SER A 11 -8.09 -5.43 -57.99
C SER A 11 -8.99 -6.02 -56.89
N ILE A 12 -10.08 -6.70 -57.26
CA ILE A 12 -10.97 -7.35 -56.28
C ILE A 12 -10.20 -8.44 -55.51
N ILE A 13 -9.46 -9.31 -56.21
CA ILE A 13 -8.66 -10.37 -55.57
C ILE A 13 -7.61 -9.77 -54.63
N SER A 14 -6.94 -8.69 -55.05
CA SER A 14 -5.95 -8.00 -54.20
C SER A 14 -6.58 -7.40 -52.96
N MET A 15 -7.75 -6.75 -53.06
CA MET A 15 -8.43 -6.16 -51.90
C MET A 15 -8.93 -7.25 -50.94
N THR A 16 -9.47 -8.35 -51.46
CA THR A 16 -9.89 -9.50 -50.63
C THR A 16 -8.70 -10.12 -49.91
N LEU A 17 -7.56 -10.29 -50.57
CA LEU A 17 -6.33 -10.79 -49.94
C LEU A 17 -5.82 -9.85 -48.85
N SER A 18 -5.84 -8.53 -49.07
CA SER A 18 -5.44 -7.55 -48.05
C SER A 18 -6.36 -7.60 -46.83
N VAL A 19 -7.68 -7.72 -47.03
CA VAL A 19 -8.65 -7.85 -45.93
C VAL A 19 -8.44 -9.16 -45.16
N LEU A 20 -8.21 -10.27 -45.86
CA LEU A 20 -7.90 -11.56 -45.20
C LEU A 20 -6.56 -11.50 -44.45
N PHE A 21 -5.59 -10.74 -44.93
CA PHE A 21 -4.31 -10.54 -44.25
C PHE A 21 -4.48 -9.68 -43.00
N ILE A 22 -5.32 -8.63 -43.05
CA ILE A 22 -5.67 -7.80 -41.88
C ILE A 22 -6.46 -8.62 -40.86
N ILE A 23 -7.45 -9.41 -41.29
CA ILE A 23 -8.21 -10.30 -40.40
C ILE A 23 -7.30 -11.39 -39.81
N GLY A 24 -6.42 -11.98 -40.60
CA GLY A 24 -5.44 -12.95 -40.12
C GLY A 24 -4.43 -12.34 -39.16
N TYR A 25 -4.06 -11.08 -39.34
CA TYR A 25 -3.23 -10.31 -38.40
C TYR A 25 -3.98 -10.01 -37.11
N TRP A 26 -5.23 -9.55 -37.18
CA TRP A 26 -6.09 -9.32 -36.01
C TRP A 26 -6.34 -10.61 -35.21
N LEU A 27 -6.64 -11.73 -35.88
CA LEU A 27 -6.80 -13.04 -35.24
C LEU A 27 -5.48 -13.58 -34.64
N LYS A 28 -4.34 -13.17 -35.18
CA LYS A 28 -3.03 -13.51 -34.61
C LYS A 28 -2.70 -12.64 -33.40
N VAL A 29 -3.04 -11.36 -33.44
CA VAL A 29 -2.90 -10.42 -32.30
C VAL A 29 -3.80 -10.83 -31.14
N GLU A 30 -5.05 -11.23 -31.40
CA GLU A 30 -5.94 -11.81 -30.36
C GLU A 30 -5.49 -13.20 -29.88
N GLY A 31 -4.64 -13.90 -30.64
CA GLY A 31 -4.19 -15.27 -30.35
C GLY A 31 -2.80 -15.39 -29.72
N GLU A 32 -2.05 -14.29 -29.58
CA GLU A 32 -0.70 -14.25 -28.98
C GLU A 32 -0.68 -13.64 -27.56
N ASP A 33 -1.83 -13.31 -26.96
CA ASP A 33 -1.96 -13.17 -25.51
C ASP A 33 -2.09 -14.57 -24.88
N SER A 34 -1.01 -15.34 -24.92
CA SER A 34 -0.84 -16.40 -23.93
C SER A 34 -0.60 -15.71 -22.58
N LEU A 35 -1.68 -15.29 -21.92
CA LEU A 35 -1.69 -14.98 -20.50
C LEU A 35 -1.18 -16.23 -19.78
N SER A 36 0.13 -16.31 -19.56
CA SER A 36 0.67 -17.25 -18.59
C SER A 36 0.08 -16.83 -17.26
N SER A 37 -0.97 -17.52 -16.81
CA SER A 37 -1.57 -17.28 -15.51
C SER A 37 -0.47 -17.42 -14.46
N ILE A 38 -0.16 -16.33 -13.75
CA ILE A 38 0.82 -16.35 -12.66
C ILE A 38 0.30 -17.32 -11.62
N SER A 39 1.08 -18.38 -11.34
CA SER A 39 0.73 -19.35 -10.31
C SER A 39 0.64 -18.63 -8.97
N GLN A 40 -0.49 -18.77 -8.30
CA GLN A 40 -0.64 -18.18 -6.97
C GLN A 40 0.28 -18.91 -5.98
N PRO A 41 0.93 -18.17 -5.05
CA PRO A 41 1.81 -18.76 -4.06
C PRO A 41 1.00 -19.50 -2.99
N GLU A 42 1.61 -20.52 -2.39
CA GLU A 42 0.94 -21.42 -1.44
C GLU A 42 0.39 -20.70 -0.20
N TYR A 43 1.00 -19.59 0.23
CA TYR A 43 0.52 -18.83 1.40
C TYR A 43 -0.90 -18.28 1.24
N MET A 44 -1.36 -18.03 0.01
CA MET A 44 -2.72 -17.55 -0.26
C MET A 44 -3.77 -18.53 0.27
N ASP A 45 -3.56 -19.81 0.02
CA ASP A 45 -4.46 -20.89 0.47
C ASP A 45 -4.21 -21.29 1.93
N LYS A 46 -3.17 -20.76 2.57
CA LYS A 46 -2.75 -21.18 3.92
C LYS A 46 -3.19 -20.20 5.01
N ILE A 47 -3.11 -18.91 4.75
CA ILE A 47 -3.50 -17.88 5.72
C ILE A 47 -4.50 -16.86 5.17
N PHE A 48 -4.64 -16.68 3.85
CA PHE A 48 -5.55 -15.69 3.25
C PHE A 48 -6.83 -16.29 2.67
N GLN A 49 -7.38 -17.32 3.33
CA GLN A 49 -8.62 -17.96 2.88
C GLN A 49 -9.84 -17.10 3.27
N LYS A 50 -10.59 -16.60 2.27
CA LYS A 50 -11.85 -15.88 2.50
C LYS A 50 -12.85 -16.80 3.23
N GLY A 51 -13.61 -16.25 4.19
CA GLY A 51 -14.61 -16.97 4.98
C GLY A 51 -14.07 -17.92 6.04
N LYS A 52 -12.76 -17.95 6.29
CA LYS A 52 -12.14 -18.68 7.39
C LYS A 52 -11.47 -17.72 8.37
N VAL A 53 -11.70 -17.96 9.65
CA VAL A 53 -10.88 -17.39 10.73
C VAL A 53 -9.79 -18.41 11.04
N HIS A 54 -8.54 -18.05 10.76
CA HIS A 54 -7.39 -18.90 11.05
C HIS A 54 -6.99 -18.77 12.53
N GLU A 55 -6.44 -19.83 13.11
CA GLU A 55 -5.91 -19.78 14.47
C GLU A 55 -4.42 -19.44 14.44
N MET A 56 -3.99 -18.43 15.21
CA MET A 56 -2.60 -18.02 15.31
C MET A 56 -2.17 -17.85 16.76
N ASP A 57 -1.30 -18.73 17.25
CA ASP A 57 -0.69 -18.61 18.58
C ASP A 57 0.76 -18.13 18.48
N ILE A 58 1.06 -17.00 19.12
CA ILE A 58 2.41 -16.45 19.23
C ILE A 58 2.99 -16.92 20.57
N GLN A 59 4.07 -17.70 20.51
CA GLN A 59 4.72 -18.31 21.65
C GLN A 59 6.07 -17.63 21.89
N VAL A 60 6.17 -16.87 22.97
CA VAL A 60 7.31 -16.00 23.29
C VAL A 60 7.70 -16.12 24.76
N ASP A 61 8.96 -15.87 25.10
CA ASP A 61 9.36 -15.73 26.51
C ASP A 61 8.60 -14.56 27.14
N GLU A 62 8.09 -14.78 28.35
CA GLU A 62 7.26 -13.78 29.06
C GLU A 62 8.02 -12.45 29.24
N LYS A 63 9.34 -12.48 29.46
CA LYS A 63 10.14 -11.26 29.62
C LYS A 63 10.34 -10.53 28.31
N ASP A 64 10.47 -11.26 27.21
CA ASP A 64 10.59 -10.64 25.88
C ASP A 64 9.25 -10.00 25.48
N TRP A 65 8.13 -10.63 25.84
CA TRP A 65 6.81 -10.03 25.65
C TRP A 65 6.61 -8.76 26.49
N GLU A 66 6.94 -8.81 27.78
CA GLU A 66 6.92 -7.62 28.64
C GLU A 66 7.80 -6.50 28.08
N TYR A 67 9.01 -6.84 27.63
CA TYR A 67 9.92 -5.89 26.99
C TYR A 67 9.30 -5.25 25.74
N LEU A 68 8.66 -6.05 24.88
CA LEU A 68 7.97 -5.58 23.69
C LEU A 68 6.85 -4.58 24.04
N LEU A 69 6.05 -4.86 25.06
CA LEU A 69 4.97 -3.96 25.50
C LEU A 69 5.52 -2.64 26.08
N GLU A 70 6.57 -2.71 26.91
CA GLU A 70 7.20 -1.53 27.52
C GLU A 70 7.91 -0.64 26.49
N ASN A 71 8.41 -1.24 25.40
CA ASN A 71 9.20 -0.56 24.37
C ASN A 71 8.48 -0.50 23.03
N ALA A 72 7.14 -0.60 23.02
CA ALA A 72 6.38 -0.82 21.79
C ALA A 72 6.61 0.25 20.70
N ILE A 73 6.81 1.51 21.11
CA ILE A 73 7.09 2.65 20.21
C ILE A 73 8.39 2.45 19.40
N GLN A 74 9.36 1.70 19.94
CA GLN A 74 10.65 1.46 19.30
C GLN A 74 10.56 0.44 18.15
N LYS A 75 9.49 -0.37 18.10
CA LYS A 75 9.24 -1.39 17.07
C LYS A 75 10.40 -2.38 16.92
N GLU A 76 11.05 -2.75 18.02
CA GLU A 76 12.10 -3.75 18.00
C GLU A 76 11.52 -5.17 17.90
N TYR A 77 12.21 -6.04 17.17
CA TYR A 77 11.83 -7.44 17.06
C TYR A 77 12.25 -8.22 18.31
N ILE A 78 11.30 -8.98 18.85
CA ILE A 78 11.57 -10.12 19.73
C ILE A 78 11.47 -11.41 18.93
N MET A 79 12.09 -12.47 19.46
CA MET A 79 12.04 -13.80 18.86
C MET A 79 10.98 -14.66 19.53
N GLY A 80 10.21 -15.39 18.74
CA GLY A 80 9.25 -16.38 19.23
C GLY A 80 8.97 -17.46 18.21
N ASP A 81 8.14 -18.40 18.60
CA ASP A 81 7.54 -19.39 17.72
C ASP A 81 6.12 -18.93 17.36
N VAL A 82 5.68 -19.20 16.14
CA VAL A 82 4.34 -18.86 15.67
C VAL A 82 3.67 -20.13 15.18
N VAL A 83 2.51 -20.45 15.75
CA VAL A 83 1.71 -21.62 15.37
C VAL A 83 0.49 -21.16 14.60
N ILE A 84 0.40 -21.52 13.32
CA ILE A 84 -0.73 -21.17 12.45
C ILE A 84 -1.46 -22.44 12.06
N ASP A 85 -2.75 -22.55 12.41
CA ASP A 85 -3.57 -23.75 12.16
C ASP A 85 -2.90 -25.07 12.60
N GLY A 86 -2.12 -25.02 13.68
CA GLY A 86 -1.40 -26.17 14.24
C GLY A 86 -0.01 -26.44 13.65
N GLU A 87 0.45 -25.65 12.68
CA GLU A 87 1.81 -25.72 12.14
C GLU A 87 2.73 -24.69 12.80
N THR A 88 3.86 -25.15 13.34
CA THR A 88 4.81 -24.30 14.08
C THR A 88 5.95 -23.81 13.18
N PHE A 89 6.20 -22.50 13.23
CA PHE A 89 7.36 -21.83 12.67
C PHE A 89 8.19 -21.27 13.83
N SER A 90 9.42 -21.75 14.00
CA SER A 90 10.29 -21.30 15.07
C SER A 90 11.19 -20.13 14.63
N CYS A 91 11.72 -19.40 15.62
CA CYS A 91 12.64 -18.27 15.38
C CYS A 91 12.05 -17.19 14.46
N VAL A 92 10.79 -16.83 14.69
CA VAL A 92 10.06 -15.79 13.98
C VAL A 92 10.26 -14.45 14.68
N GLY A 93 10.37 -13.37 13.92
CA GLY A 93 10.40 -12.01 14.44
C GLY A 93 8.99 -11.49 14.72
N ILE A 94 8.77 -10.97 15.93
CA ILE A 94 7.52 -10.32 16.34
C ILE A 94 7.82 -8.91 16.82
N ARG A 95 7.07 -7.92 16.35
CA ARG A 95 7.16 -6.54 16.85
C ARG A 95 5.85 -5.77 16.68
N PRO A 96 5.66 -4.67 17.42
CA PRO A 96 4.58 -3.73 17.16
C PRO A 96 4.74 -3.02 15.82
N LYS A 97 3.61 -2.65 15.21
CA LYS A 97 3.56 -1.85 13.98
C LYS A 97 2.56 -0.71 14.07
N GLY A 98 2.65 0.21 13.11
CA GLY A 98 1.76 1.36 12.97
C GLY A 98 2.39 2.65 13.51
N ASN A 99 1.71 3.77 13.28
CA ASN A 99 2.16 5.08 13.75
C ASN A 99 1.14 5.63 14.74
N SER A 100 0.02 6.16 14.25
CA SER A 100 -1.05 6.72 15.09
C SER A 100 -1.72 5.65 15.97
N SER A 101 -2.02 4.46 15.43
CA SER A 101 -2.58 3.35 16.20
C SER A 101 -1.64 2.83 17.28
N LEU A 102 -0.35 2.68 16.96
CA LEU A 102 0.69 2.31 17.91
C LEU A 102 0.77 3.31 19.07
N THR A 103 0.87 4.60 18.73
CA THR A 103 0.96 5.68 19.72
C THR A 103 -0.33 5.78 20.55
N SER A 104 -1.49 5.51 19.96
CA SER A 104 -2.77 5.51 20.67
C SER A 104 -2.82 4.41 21.73
N VAL A 105 -2.42 3.18 21.38
CA VAL A 105 -2.38 2.06 22.34
C VAL A 105 -1.31 2.31 23.40
N ALA A 106 -0.11 2.75 23.02
CA ALA A 106 0.98 3.00 23.97
C ALA A 106 0.68 4.09 25.01
N ASN A 107 -0.22 5.03 24.70
CA ASN A 107 -0.65 6.08 25.63
C ASN A 107 -1.95 5.73 26.38
N ASP A 108 -2.53 4.56 26.15
CA ASP A 108 -3.76 4.11 26.81
C ASP A 108 -3.44 2.96 27.77
N SER A 109 -3.39 3.27 29.06
CA SER A 109 -3.12 2.26 30.10
C SER A 109 -4.22 1.19 30.25
N THR A 110 -5.33 1.31 29.52
CA THR A 110 -6.44 0.36 29.56
C THR A 110 -6.38 -0.71 28.48
N THR A 111 -5.42 -0.61 27.54
CA THR A 111 -5.27 -1.57 26.47
C THR A 111 -3.81 -1.79 26.09
N ASP A 112 -3.49 -3.03 25.75
CA ASP A 112 -2.22 -3.49 25.20
C ASP A 112 -2.41 -4.07 23.79
N ARG A 113 -3.56 -3.82 23.16
CA ARG A 113 -3.97 -4.40 21.88
C ARG A 113 -3.20 -3.82 20.70
N TYR A 114 -1.90 -4.04 20.64
CA TYR A 114 -1.04 -3.55 19.56
C TYR A 114 -1.29 -4.31 18.26
N SER A 115 -1.24 -3.59 17.14
CA SER A 115 -1.01 -4.26 15.85
C SER A 115 0.40 -4.81 15.82
N LEU A 116 0.59 -6.00 15.27
CA LEU A 116 1.88 -6.68 15.22
C LEU A 116 2.34 -6.89 13.77
N LYS A 117 3.65 -7.02 13.57
CA LYS A 117 4.22 -7.58 12.34
C LYS A 117 4.93 -8.88 12.71
N ILE A 118 4.61 -9.94 11.96
CA ILE A 118 5.21 -11.26 12.06
C ILE A 118 6.14 -11.43 10.86
N ASP A 119 7.41 -11.73 11.13
CA ASP A 119 8.49 -11.76 10.16
C ASP A 119 9.19 -13.12 10.20
N PHE A 120 8.84 -13.99 9.25
CA PHE A 120 9.34 -15.37 9.21
C PHE A 120 10.82 -15.46 8.87
N HIS A 121 11.38 -14.42 8.25
CA HIS A 121 12.76 -14.39 7.78
C HIS A 121 13.67 -13.48 8.60
N GLU A 122 13.18 -12.88 9.69
CA GLU A 122 13.97 -11.95 10.51
C GLU A 122 15.24 -12.62 11.04
N TYR A 123 15.11 -13.78 11.68
CA TYR A 123 16.24 -14.52 12.26
C TYR A 123 16.73 -15.68 11.37
N VAL A 124 15.88 -16.23 10.51
CA VAL A 124 16.22 -17.31 9.57
C VAL A 124 15.96 -16.84 8.14
N LYS A 125 16.97 -16.28 7.47
CA LYS A 125 16.80 -15.58 6.17
C LYS A 125 16.21 -16.42 5.02
N SER A 126 16.25 -17.75 5.10
CA SER A 126 15.64 -18.65 4.12
C SER A 126 14.24 -19.12 4.48
N GLN A 127 13.74 -18.79 5.67
CA GLN A 127 12.44 -19.22 6.16
C GLN A 127 11.36 -18.26 5.66
N THR A 128 10.31 -18.80 5.10
CA THR A 128 9.09 -18.09 4.72
C THR A 128 7.89 -18.91 5.16
N TYR A 129 6.75 -18.26 5.35
CA TYR A 129 5.47 -18.96 5.46
C TYR A 129 4.97 -19.24 4.04
N TYR A 130 5.41 -20.36 3.46
CA TYR A 130 4.96 -20.79 2.13
C TYR A 130 5.16 -19.74 1.01
N GLY A 131 6.29 -19.03 1.05
CA GLY A 131 6.61 -17.92 0.13
C GLY A 131 6.28 -16.53 0.68
N LEU A 132 5.50 -16.43 1.77
CA LEU A 132 5.25 -15.16 2.45
C LEU A 132 6.36 -14.85 3.44
N GLU A 133 6.96 -13.68 3.28
CA GLU A 133 8.05 -13.22 4.15
C GLU A 133 7.55 -12.64 5.47
N LYS A 134 6.51 -11.79 5.39
CA LYS A 134 5.93 -11.10 6.55
C LYS A 134 4.42 -11.00 6.43
N VAL A 135 3.74 -11.01 7.57
CA VAL A 135 2.30 -10.70 7.67
C VAL A 135 2.08 -9.62 8.74
N ALA A 136 1.21 -8.66 8.44
CA ALA A 136 0.77 -7.66 9.40
C ALA A 136 -0.52 -8.15 10.08
N LEU A 137 -0.59 -8.02 11.40
CA LEU A 137 -1.78 -8.28 12.19
C LEU A 137 -2.35 -6.95 12.66
N ASN A 138 -3.44 -6.52 12.03
CA ASN A 138 -4.11 -5.27 12.35
C ASN A 138 -5.11 -5.48 13.49
N ASN A 139 -5.00 -4.66 14.53
CA ASN A 139 -5.86 -4.72 15.72
C ASN A 139 -7.28 -4.17 15.50
N CYS A 140 -7.54 -3.55 14.34
CA CYS A 140 -8.79 -2.90 13.96
C CYS A 140 -9.31 -1.86 14.98
N ILE A 141 -8.44 -1.25 15.79
CA ILE A 141 -8.89 -0.45 16.96
C ILE A 141 -9.72 0.79 16.59
N PHE A 142 -9.51 1.36 15.40
CA PHE A 142 -10.29 2.48 14.88
C PHE A 142 -11.49 2.05 14.01
N ASP A 143 -11.68 0.75 13.82
CA ASP A 143 -12.78 0.19 13.05
C ASP A 143 -13.64 -0.73 13.92
N THR A 144 -14.73 -0.18 14.46
CA THR A 144 -15.71 -0.94 15.25
C THR A 144 -16.45 -2.02 14.47
N THR A 145 -16.34 -2.03 13.14
CA THR A 145 -16.96 -3.05 12.27
C THR A 145 -16.00 -4.18 11.93
N TYR A 146 -14.69 -3.98 12.09
CA TYR A 146 -13.61 -4.87 11.60
C TYR A 146 -13.57 -5.09 10.08
N MET A 147 -14.51 -4.53 9.32
CA MET A 147 -14.74 -4.84 7.91
C MET A 147 -14.25 -3.76 6.94
N LYS A 148 -13.93 -2.54 7.37
CA LYS A 148 -13.64 -1.42 6.45
C LYS A 148 -12.47 -1.74 5.54
N GLU A 149 -11.35 -2.19 6.12
CA GLU A 149 -10.16 -2.51 5.35
C GLU A 149 -10.40 -3.70 4.41
N TYR A 150 -11.02 -4.77 4.92
CA TYR A 150 -11.39 -5.96 4.14
C TYR A 150 -12.26 -5.62 2.93
N LEU A 151 -13.41 -4.96 3.15
CA LEU A 151 -14.35 -4.59 2.08
C LEU A 151 -13.77 -3.57 1.11
N SER A 152 -12.87 -2.70 1.58
CA SER A 152 -12.21 -1.76 0.68
C SER A 152 -11.26 -2.50 -0.27
N TYR A 153 -10.44 -3.44 0.23
CA TYR A 153 -9.61 -4.26 -0.65
C TYR A 153 -10.44 -5.10 -1.64
N GLU A 154 -11.59 -5.64 -1.23
CA GLU A 154 -12.53 -6.29 -2.18
C GLU A 154 -12.93 -5.34 -3.31
N MET A 155 -13.35 -4.09 -3.01
CA MET A 155 -13.73 -3.13 -4.05
C MET A 155 -12.58 -2.80 -5.01
N PHE A 156 -11.36 -2.64 -4.50
CA PHE A 156 -10.18 -2.43 -5.34
C PHE A 156 -9.88 -3.67 -6.21
N GLU A 157 -9.96 -4.88 -5.65
CA GLU A 157 -9.76 -6.14 -6.38
C GLU A 157 -10.78 -6.30 -7.51
N LYS A 158 -12.06 -5.97 -7.26
CA LYS A 158 -13.14 -6.00 -8.27
C LYS A 158 -12.92 -5.02 -9.41
N MET A 159 -12.27 -3.89 -9.15
CA MET A 159 -11.87 -2.94 -10.19
C MET A 159 -10.58 -3.36 -10.92
N GLY A 160 -10.00 -4.50 -10.56
CA GLY A 160 -8.79 -5.04 -11.18
C GLY A 160 -7.50 -4.38 -10.70
N ILE A 161 -7.51 -3.77 -9.52
CA ILE A 161 -6.33 -3.16 -8.91
C ILE A 161 -5.65 -4.21 -8.02
N ALA A 162 -4.33 -4.30 -8.07
CA ALA A 162 -3.57 -5.19 -7.20
C ALA A 162 -3.67 -4.75 -5.73
N THR A 163 -4.18 -5.63 -4.86
CA THR A 163 -4.40 -5.38 -3.43
C THR A 163 -3.72 -6.42 -2.55
N PRO A 164 -3.22 -6.02 -1.36
CA PRO A 164 -2.81 -6.96 -0.33
C PRO A 164 -3.88 -8.01 -0.08
N ALA A 165 -3.49 -9.28 0.02
CA ALA A 165 -4.39 -10.30 0.51
C ALA A 165 -4.70 -10.06 1.99
N CYS A 166 -5.93 -10.36 2.42
CA CYS A 166 -6.29 -10.26 3.83
C CYS A 166 -7.32 -11.32 4.25
N SER A 167 -7.30 -11.67 5.52
CA SER A 167 -8.21 -12.62 6.18
C SER A 167 -8.21 -12.39 7.67
N TYR A 168 -9.19 -12.94 8.39
CA TYR A 168 -9.22 -12.83 9.84
C TYR A 168 -8.41 -13.95 10.51
N VAL A 169 -7.75 -13.59 11.60
CA VAL A 169 -7.12 -14.54 12.51
C VAL A 169 -7.69 -14.36 13.91
N HIS A 170 -7.92 -15.46 14.59
CA HIS A 170 -8.08 -15.48 16.04
C HIS A 170 -6.68 -15.64 16.65
N MET A 171 -6.26 -14.63 17.39
CA MET A 171 -4.89 -14.53 17.91
C MET A 171 -4.84 -14.91 19.38
N THR A 172 -3.85 -15.71 19.75
CA THR A 172 -3.45 -15.95 21.14
C THR A 172 -1.97 -15.64 21.35
N ILE A 173 -1.60 -15.22 22.56
CA ILE A 173 -0.20 -15.06 22.98
C ILE A 173 0.06 -16.02 24.14
N ASN A 174 0.95 -16.99 23.97
CA ASN A 174 1.20 -18.05 24.95
C ASN A 174 -0.09 -18.76 25.41
N GLY A 175 -1.02 -18.98 24.49
CA GLY A 175 -2.34 -19.55 24.77
C GLY A 175 -3.34 -18.63 25.49
N VAL A 176 -2.98 -17.38 25.78
CA VAL A 176 -3.90 -16.35 26.30
C VAL A 176 -4.64 -15.70 25.15
N ASP A 177 -5.96 -15.57 25.27
CA ASP A 177 -6.82 -14.98 24.24
C ASP A 177 -6.52 -13.50 24.00
N TRP A 178 -6.26 -13.15 22.74
CA TRP A 178 -6.11 -11.78 22.25
C TRP A 178 -7.21 -11.41 21.23
N GLY A 179 -8.09 -12.34 20.86
CA GLY A 179 -9.25 -12.10 20.01
C GLY A 179 -8.93 -11.91 18.52
N LEU A 180 -9.86 -11.26 17.81
CA LEU A 180 -9.85 -11.16 16.35
C LEU A 180 -8.90 -10.07 15.82
N TYR A 181 -8.05 -10.42 14.86
CA TYR A 181 -7.20 -9.50 14.11
C TYR A 181 -7.41 -9.69 12.61
N LEU A 182 -7.12 -8.67 11.82
CA LEU A 182 -7.05 -8.79 10.36
C LEU A 182 -5.59 -9.06 9.98
N ALA A 183 -5.31 -10.25 9.45
CA ALA A 183 -4.04 -10.55 8.82
C ALA A 183 -4.01 -9.91 7.43
N VAL A 184 -2.97 -9.14 7.13
CA VAL A 184 -2.78 -8.43 5.87
C VAL A 184 -1.40 -8.73 5.32
N GLU A 185 -1.35 -9.14 4.05
CA GLU A 185 -0.11 -9.32 3.30
C GLU A 185 0.70 -8.03 3.29
N VAL A 186 2.00 -8.11 3.57
CA VAL A 186 2.87 -6.94 3.53
C VAL A 186 3.27 -6.66 2.08
N MET A 187 3.15 -5.40 1.65
CA MET A 187 3.54 -4.92 0.32
C MET A 187 5.06 -4.91 0.13
N GLU A 188 5.60 -6.09 -0.19
CA GLU A 188 7.03 -6.38 -0.42
C GLU A 188 7.17 -7.27 -1.67
N GLU A 189 8.33 -7.90 -1.85
CA GLU A 189 8.67 -8.72 -3.02
C GLU A 189 7.63 -9.82 -3.26
N SER A 190 7.19 -10.53 -2.22
CA SER A 190 6.16 -11.60 -2.32
C SER A 190 4.84 -11.12 -2.93
N PHE A 191 4.34 -9.95 -2.51
CA PHE A 191 3.15 -9.33 -3.08
C PHE A 191 3.35 -9.01 -4.58
N ILE A 192 4.49 -8.40 -4.93
CA ILE A 192 4.78 -8.02 -6.31
C ILE A 192 4.92 -9.27 -7.19
N GLU A 193 5.56 -10.32 -6.72
CA GLU A 193 5.67 -11.60 -7.44
C GLU A 193 4.29 -12.24 -7.69
N ARG A 194 3.39 -12.18 -6.70
CA ARG A 194 2.04 -12.73 -6.81
C ARG A 194 1.21 -12.09 -7.94
N TYR A 195 1.33 -10.78 -8.14
CA TYR A 195 0.57 -10.06 -9.18
C TYR A 195 1.32 -9.90 -10.50
N PHE A 196 2.64 -9.74 -10.47
CA PHE A 196 3.44 -9.34 -11.63
C PHE A 196 4.43 -10.42 -12.08
N GLY A 197 4.46 -11.56 -11.40
CA GLY A 197 5.23 -12.76 -11.76
C GLY A 197 6.72 -12.70 -11.42
N SER A 198 7.21 -11.55 -10.95
CA SER A 198 8.60 -11.33 -10.56
C SER A 198 8.73 -10.03 -9.76
N ALA A 199 9.63 -9.97 -8.77
CA ALA A 199 9.98 -8.74 -8.05
C ALA A 199 10.85 -7.75 -8.87
N GLU A 200 10.66 -7.70 -10.19
CA GLU A 200 11.29 -6.68 -11.03
C GLU A 200 10.66 -5.31 -10.80
N GLY A 201 11.44 -4.25 -11.01
CA GLY A 201 10.97 -2.88 -10.83
C GLY A 201 11.37 -2.29 -9.49
N ASN A 202 10.64 -1.27 -9.04
CA ASN A 202 10.90 -0.56 -7.80
C ASN A 202 9.58 -0.27 -7.09
N LEU A 203 9.51 -0.54 -5.80
CA LEU A 203 8.35 -0.29 -4.96
C LEU A 203 8.70 0.79 -3.93
N TYR A 204 7.90 1.84 -3.87
CA TYR A 204 8.07 2.96 -2.94
C TYR A 204 6.83 3.09 -2.07
N LYS A 205 7.02 3.42 -0.79
CA LYS A 205 5.94 3.76 0.13
C LYS A 205 6.05 5.24 0.53
N PRO A 206 5.55 6.19 -0.27
CA PRO A 206 5.65 7.60 0.07
C PRO A 206 5.10 7.89 1.47
N GLU A 207 5.95 8.46 2.32
CA GLU A 207 5.63 8.81 3.70
C GLU A 207 6.24 10.17 4.05
N SER A 208 5.48 11.00 4.76
CA SER A 208 6.00 12.32 5.12
C SER A 208 7.17 12.18 6.09
N THR A 209 8.22 12.99 5.94
CA THR A 209 9.45 12.88 6.74
C THR A 209 9.26 12.95 8.26
N ASN A 210 8.14 13.51 8.75
CA ASN A 210 7.79 13.53 10.17
C ASN A 210 7.12 12.22 10.63
N LEU A 211 6.33 11.56 9.77
CA LEU A 211 5.75 10.23 10.04
C LEU A 211 6.77 9.11 9.82
N ALA A 212 7.68 9.26 8.84
CA ALA A 212 8.79 8.35 8.54
C ALA A 212 9.80 8.21 9.70
N LYS A 213 9.92 9.20 10.59
CA LYS A 213 10.76 9.09 11.80
C LYS A 213 10.20 8.15 12.87
N GLY A 214 8.89 7.87 12.83
CA GLY A 214 8.27 6.77 13.54
C GLY A 214 8.08 5.54 12.64
N GLY A 215 8.36 5.64 11.34
CA GLY A 215 8.15 4.62 10.31
C GLY A 215 9.12 3.44 10.39
N ASP A 216 8.82 2.44 9.57
CA ASP A 216 9.41 1.11 9.60
C ASP A 216 10.84 1.06 9.05
N LYS A 217 11.78 1.71 9.75
CA LYS A 217 13.21 1.60 9.42
C LYS A 217 13.71 0.22 9.86
N GLY A 218 13.39 -0.80 9.08
CA GLY A 218 13.98 -2.12 9.16
C GLY A 218 15.49 -1.96 9.33
N ASN A 219 16.00 -2.47 10.45
CA ASN A 219 17.36 -2.27 10.88
C ASN A 219 18.32 -2.97 9.91
N LYS A 220 18.67 -2.31 8.80
CA LYS A 220 19.79 -2.70 7.91
C LYS A 220 21.12 -2.35 8.58
N ARG A 221 21.38 -2.92 9.76
CA ARG A 221 22.70 -2.99 10.38
C ARG A 221 22.87 -4.37 10.99
N GLY A 222 23.43 -5.29 10.21
CA GLY A 222 24.02 -6.49 10.77
C GLY A 222 25.17 -6.09 11.70
N MET A 223 25.09 -6.45 12.98
CA MET A 223 26.18 -6.98 13.82
C MET A 223 25.75 -7.14 15.29
N GLY A 224 25.66 -8.40 15.75
CA GLY A 224 26.17 -8.92 17.03
C GLY A 224 25.58 -8.44 18.38
N PRO A 225 25.29 -9.35 19.33
CA PRO A 225 24.68 -9.00 20.61
C PRO A 225 25.73 -8.41 21.56
N ASN A 226 25.47 -7.21 22.08
CA ASN A 226 26.24 -6.66 23.20
C ASN A 226 25.39 -6.68 24.47
N PHE A 227 25.69 -7.70 25.27
CA PHE A 227 25.36 -7.86 26.67
C PHE A 227 26.07 -6.76 27.50
N ILE A 228 25.36 -5.96 28.30
CA ILE A 228 25.94 -5.24 29.45
C ILE A 228 24.94 -5.22 30.63
N PRO A 229 25.42 -5.40 31.89
CA PRO A 229 24.64 -5.91 33.02
C PRO A 229 23.82 -4.88 33.80
N LYS A 230 22.90 -5.42 34.62
CA LYS A 230 22.18 -4.75 35.71
C LYS A 230 23.13 -4.04 36.68
N ASP A 231 22.78 -2.79 37.02
CA ASP A 231 22.57 -2.28 38.38
C ASP A 231 22.74 -0.75 38.37
N GLN A 232 21.67 0.01 38.65
CA GLN A 232 21.64 1.01 39.73
C GLN A 232 20.31 1.78 39.78
N GLU A 233 19.83 1.91 41.01
CA GLU A 233 18.59 2.52 41.46
C GLU A 233 18.52 4.05 41.31
N GLU A 234 17.28 4.53 41.26
CA GLU A 234 16.77 5.86 41.63
C GLU A 234 17.49 7.13 41.09
N MET A 235 16.85 7.81 40.13
CA MET A 235 16.81 9.29 40.11
C MET A 235 15.57 9.87 39.40
N ASN A 236 14.87 10.73 40.16
CA ASN A 236 13.77 11.68 39.91
C ASN A 236 13.19 11.90 38.48
N LYS A 237 11.84 11.80 38.41
CA LYS A 237 10.95 12.09 37.26
C LYS A 237 10.91 13.53 36.73
N ASN A 238 11.70 14.47 37.26
CA ASN A 238 11.63 15.90 36.86
C ASN A 238 12.90 16.45 36.18
N GLU A 239 13.99 15.69 36.07
CA GLU A 239 15.18 16.12 35.34
C GLU A 239 15.20 15.65 33.87
N ASN A 240 14.44 14.62 33.51
CA ASN A 240 14.30 14.16 32.12
C ASN A 240 13.64 15.20 31.20
N LEU A 241 12.83 16.12 31.72
CA LEU A 241 12.23 17.19 30.90
C LEU A 241 13.22 18.34 30.61
N ALA A 242 14.27 18.47 31.43
CA ALA A 242 15.32 19.49 31.25
C ALA A 242 16.47 18.96 30.37
N LEU A 243 16.86 17.69 30.54
CA LEU A 243 17.87 17.04 29.68
C LEU A 243 17.37 16.81 28.24
N MET A 244 16.06 16.58 28.04
CA MET A 244 15.45 16.56 26.70
C MET A 244 15.50 17.93 25.99
N LYS A 245 15.67 19.04 26.71
CA LYS A 245 15.79 20.38 26.10
C LYS A 245 17.22 20.76 25.75
N GLU A 246 18.23 20.19 26.39
CA GLU A 246 19.65 20.52 26.15
C GLU A 246 20.35 19.55 25.18
N GLU A 247 19.86 18.31 24.98
CA GLU A 247 20.31 17.44 23.89
C GLU A 247 19.64 17.72 22.53
N MET A 248 18.70 18.68 22.47
CA MET A 248 18.27 19.33 21.22
C MET A 248 19.24 20.46 20.83
N GLY A 249 20.53 20.16 20.83
CA GLY A 249 21.57 21.05 20.35
C GLY A 249 21.45 21.27 18.84
N GLU A 250 21.10 22.50 18.48
CA GLU A 250 21.31 23.16 17.19
C GLU A 250 21.23 22.27 15.94
N ASN A 251 20.01 21.88 15.57
CA ASN A 251 19.73 21.69 14.15
C ASN A 251 18.69 22.73 13.75
N GLU A 252 19.15 23.70 12.96
CA GLU A 252 18.40 24.86 12.53
C GLU A 252 16.97 24.48 12.14
N ASN A 253 16.04 25.21 12.72
CA ASN A 253 14.62 25.24 12.39
C ASN A 253 14.42 25.74 10.94
N LYS A 254 14.82 24.94 9.95
CA LYS A 254 14.59 25.18 8.50
C LYS A 254 13.32 24.51 7.98
N ASN A 255 12.55 23.87 8.88
CA ASN A 255 11.46 22.99 8.48
C ASN A 255 10.03 23.48 8.70
N MET A 256 9.83 24.75 9.04
CA MET A 256 8.50 25.39 9.04
C MET A 256 8.41 26.48 7.97
N GLY A 257 7.84 26.11 6.82
CA GLY A 257 7.30 27.09 5.86
C GLY A 257 5.82 27.35 6.20
N PRO A 258 5.26 28.54 5.95
CA PRO A 258 3.97 28.94 6.51
C PRO A 258 2.72 28.20 5.99
N ASN A 259 2.85 27.12 5.21
CA ASN A 259 1.76 26.68 4.32
C ASN A 259 1.56 25.15 4.19
N GLY A 260 1.82 24.34 5.23
CA GLY A 260 1.29 22.97 5.31
C GLY A 260 1.65 21.97 4.18
N MET A 261 2.58 22.31 3.28
CA MET A 261 2.99 21.46 2.16
C MET A 261 3.72 20.20 2.66
N SER A 262 3.36 19.05 2.09
CA SER A 262 4.10 17.80 2.28
C SER A 262 5.57 18.00 1.91
N ARG A 263 6.43 18.08 2.93
CA ARG A 263 7.88 18.15 2.75
C ARG A 263 8.39 16.75 2.48
N GLY A 264 8.85 16.51 1.24
CA GLY A 264 9.42 15.23 0.80
C GLY A 264 8.80 14.66 -0.48
N GLY A 265 7.97 15.42 -1.20
CA GLY A 265 7.50 15.05 -2.54
C GLY A 265 6.40 13.98 -2.57
N THR A 266 5.84 13.58 -1.43
CA THR A 266 4.81 12.52 -1.35
C THR A 266 3.47 12.92 -2.00
N ASN A 267 3.29 14.20 -2.32
CA ASN A 267 2.16 14.69 -3.09
C ASN A 267 2.41 14.65 -4.61
N LEU A 268 3.63 14.30 -5.05
CA LEU A 268 4.05 14.21 -6.45
C LEU A 268 4.03 15.55 -7.19
N VAL A 269 4.14 16.68 -6.48
CA VAL A 269 4.30 18.00 -7.09
C VAL A 269 5.75 18.20 -7.54
N TYR A 270 5.94 18.61 -8.79
CA TYR A 270 7.28 18.87 -9.33
C TYR A 270 7.88 20.14 -8.71
N THR A 271 9.03 19.99 -8.05
CA THR A 271 9.74 21.09 -7.36
C THR A 271 11.18 21.25 -7.85
N GLY A 272 11.50 20.67 -9.01
CA GLY A 272 12.83 20.66 -9.63
C GLY A 272 13.46 19.27 -9.67
N ASP A 273 14.65 19.19 -10.28
CA ASP A 273 15.36 17.92 -10.53
C ASP A 273 16.17 17.41 -9.32
N ASP A 274 16.23 18.16 -8.22
CA ASP A 274 16.98 17.76 -7.03
C ASP A 274 16.27 16.60 -6.31
N LEU A 275 16.96 15.46 -6.19
CA LEU A 275 16.41 14.26 -5.54
C LEU A 275 16.03 14.50 -4.08
N SER A 276 16.69 15.44 -3.39
CA SER A 276 16.38 15.77 -1.99
C SER A 276 14.99 16.38 -1.80
N ASN A 277 14.37 16.90 -2.87
CA ASN A 277 13.00 17.37 -2.84
C ASN A 277 11.97 16.25 -2.62
N TYR A 278 12.33 15.01 -2.98
CA TYR A 278 11.45 13.85 -2.98
C TYR A 278 11.89 12.78 -1.97
N SER A 279 12.58 13.21 -0.89
CA SER A 279 13.11 12.29 0.14
C SER A 279 12.03 11.42 0.80
N GLY A 280 10.80 11.91 0.93
CA GLY A 280 9.68 11.13 1.47
C GLY A 280 9.25 9.95 0.58
N ILE A 281 9.70 9.90 -0.67
CA ILE A 281 9.53 8.75 -1.55
C ILE A 281 10.78 7.85 -1.48
N PHE A 282 11.96 8.45 -1.60
CA PHE A 282 13.21 7.71 -1.79
C PHE A 282 13.76 7.07 -0.53
N ASP A 283 13.56 7.70 0.63
CA ASP A 283 13.97 7.15 1.93
C ASP A 283 13.13 5.90 2.29
N GLU A 284 11.96 5.76 1.66
CA GLU A 284 10.98 4.69 1.87
C GLU A 284 10.83 3.78 0.64
N ALA A 285 11.92 3.63 -0.14
CA ALA A 285 12.02 2.59 -1.15
C ALA A 285 12.07 1.21 -0.47
N VAL A 286 11.17 0.32 -0.83
CA VAL A 286 11.00 -1.00 -0.20
C VAL A 286 12.12 -1.94 -0.65
N PHE A 287 12.32 -2.03 -1.97
CA PHE A 287 13.26 -2.98 -2.54
C PHE A 287 14.71 -2.54 -2.32
N ALA A 288 15.51 -3.47 -1.78
CA ALA A 288 16.93 -3.22 -1.54
C ALA A 288 17.75 -2.99 -2.82
N THR A 289 17.20 -3.37 -3.98
CA THR A 289 17.79 -3.19 -5.32
C THR A 289 17.60 -1.78 -5.87
N THR A 290 16.71 -0.96 -5.28
CA THR A 290 16.40 0.39 -5.76
C THR A 290 17.61 1.30 -5.67
N THR A 291 17.92 2.03 -6.75
CA THR A 291 19.10 2.91 -6.83
C THR A 291 18.74 4.36 -7.14
N LYS A 292 19.74 5.26 -7.02
CA LYS A 292 19.60 6.66 -7.47
C LYS A 292 19.29 6.81 -8.96
N LYS A 293 19.58 5.79 -9.78
CA LYS A 293 19.18 5.80 -11.20
C LYS A 293 17.67 5.66 -11.32
N ASP A 294 17.06 4.83 -10.49
CA ASP A 294 15.62 4.59 -10.46
C ASP A 294 14.86 5.80 -9.91
N TYR A 295 15.43 6.48 -8.91
CA TYR A 295 14.88 7.75 -8.41
C TYR A 295 14.71 8.81 -9.49
N LYS A 296 15.60 8.85 -10.49
CA LYS A 296 15.47 9.79 -11.61
C LYS A 296 14.24 9.52 -12.47
N LYS A 297 13.84 8.25 -12.64
CA LYS A 297 12.60 7.90 -13.34
C LYS A 297 11.38 8.46 -12.61
N VAL A 298 11.39 8.43 -11.27
CA VAL A 298 10.33 9.01 -10.45
C VAL A 298 10.23 10.51 -10.68
N VAL A 299 11.36 11.23 -10.66
CA VAL A 299 11.39 12.67 -10.94
C VAL A 299 10.94 12.99 -12.36
N GLU A 300 11.33 12.18 -13.33
CA GLU A 300 10.91 12.32 -14.73
C GLU A 300 9.41 12.09 -14.91
N MET A 301 8.84 11.05 -14.27
CA MET A 301 7.40 10.83 -14.22
C MET A 301 6.68 12.00 -13.56
N ILE A 302 7.14 12.46 -12.39
CA ILE A 302 6.55 13.60 -11.68
C ILE A 302 6.54 14.85 -12.56
N LYS A 303 7.64 15.12 -13.27
CA LYS A 303 7.74 16.26 -14.18
C LYS A 303 6.72 16.16 -15.32
N ASN A 304 6.69 15.03 -16.03
CA ASN A 304 5.76 14.81 -17.15
C ASN A 304 4.29 14.88 -16.69
N LEU A 305 3.98 14.31 -15.51
CA LEU A 305 2.66 14.41 -14.86
C LEU A 305 2.28 15.87 -14.63
N ASN A 306 3.14 16.66 -13.98
CA ASN A 306 2.83 18.06 -13.65
C ASN A 306 2.74 18.96 -14.90
N GLU A 307 3.50 18.64 -15.95
CA GLU A 307 3.43 19.30 -17.25
C GLU A 307 2.24 18.83 -18.10
N GLY A 308 1.58 17.71 -17.75
CA GLY A 308 0.48 17.12 -18.50
C GLY A 308 0.91 16.51 -19.84
N THR A 309 2.14 16.01 -19.93
CA THR A 309 2.73 15.50 -21.18
C THR A 309 3.10 14.03 -21.03
N ASN A 310 3.00 13.27 -22.14
CA ASN A 310 3.39 11.85 -22.23
C ASN A 310 2.83 10.97 -21.08
N LEU A 311 1.61 11.25 -20.60
CA LEU A 311 1.09 10.64 -19.37
C LEU A 311 1.13 9.11 -19.39
N GLU A 312 0.64 8.48 -20.47
CA GLU A 312 0.63 7.02 -20.64
C GLU A 312 2.02 6.39 -20.87
N GLU A 313 3.05 7.19 -21.17
CA GLU A 313 4.44 6.68 -21.23
C GLU A 313 4.99 6.39 -19.83
N TYR A 314 4.51 7.13 -18.83
CA TYR A 314 5.00 7.04 -17.45
C TYR A 314 3.98 6.49 -16.46
N LEU A 315 2.69 6.47 -16.79
CA LEU A 315 1.63 6.13 -15.85
C LEU A 315 0.71 5.06 -16.45
N ASP A 316 0.36 4.08 -15.63
CA ASP A 316 -0.83 3.27 -15.86
C ASP A 316 -2.07 4.11 -15.54
N VAL A 317 -2.46 4.97 -16.48
CA VAL A 317 -3.58 5.89 -16.31
C VAL A 317 -4.87 5.13 -15.98
N ASP A 318 -5.05 3.92 -16.50
CA ASP A 318 -6.25 3.14 -16.22
C ASP A 318 -6.37 2.70 -14.77
N GLU A 319 -5.33 2.08 -14.25
CA GLU A 319 -5.26 1.68 -12.86
C GLU A 319 -5.42 2.89 -11.92
N ILE A 320 -4.75 4.00 -12.23
CA ILE A 320 -4.80 5.22 -11.40
C ILE A 320 -6.22 5.82 -11.36
N LEU A 321 -6.92 5.88 -12.50
CA LEU A 321 -8.31 6.38 -12.51
C LEU A 321 -9.25 5.47 -11.72
N LYS A 322 -9.08 4.14 -11.81
CA LYS A 322 -9.82 3.18 -10.99
C LYS A 322 -9.51 3.36 -9.50
N TYR A 323 -8.24 3.57 -9.15
CA TYR A 323 -7.80 3.80 -7.77
C TYR A 323 -8.51 5.01 -7.16
N PHE A 324 -8.58 6.11 -7.92
CA PHE A 324 -9.31 7.30 -7.46
C PHE A 324 -10.82 7.11 -7.46
N ALA A 325 -11.39 6.36 -8.39
CA ALA A 325 -12.83 6.06 -8.38
C ALA A 325 -13.21 5.31 -7.09
N VAL A 326 -12.45 4.27 -6.72
CA VAL A 326 -12.69 3.50 -5.49
C VAL A 326 -12.50 4.36 -4.24
N ASN A 327 -11.39 5.11 -4.13
CA ASN A 327 -11.18 6.00 -2.97
C ASN A 327 -12.26 7.07 -2.85
N THR A 328 -12.71 7.65 -3.96
CA THR A 328 -13.77 8.67 -3.96
C THR A 328 -15.10 8.06 -3.54
N PHE A 329 -15.43 6.88 -4.06
CA PHE A 329 -16.64 6.15 -3.69
C PHE A 329 -16.66 5.80 -2.20
N LEU A 330 -15.52 5.35 -1.66
CA LEU A 330 -15.34 5.04 -0.24
C LEU A 330 -15.23 6.30 0.64
N VAL A 331 -15.06 7.49 0.07
CA VAL A 331 -14.65 8.71 0.79
C VAL A 331 -13.43 8.40 1.69
N ASN A 332 -12.44 7.70 1.13
CA ASN A 332 -11.23 7.34 1.85
C ASN A 332 -10.24 8.51 1.84
N LEU A 333 -10.25 9.29 2.92
CA LEU A 333 -9.39 10.46 3.08
C LEU A 333 -8.09 10.17 3.82
N ASP A 334 -7.87 8.98 4.36
CA ASP A 334 -6.56 8.59 4.89
C ASP A 334 -5.73 8.00 3.73
N SER A 335 -5.56 8.79 2.67
CA SER A 335 -5.03 8.37 1.37
C SER A 335 -4.34 9.54 0.64
N TYR A 336 -3.97 9.36 -0.62
CA TYR A 336 -3.49 10.45 -1.48
C TYR A 336 -4.51 11.61 -1.63
N ALA A 337 -5.81 11.36 -1.44
CA ALA A 337 -6.86 12.35 -1.64
C ALA A 337 -6.85 13.48 -0.57
N SER A 338 -6.22 13.28 0.59
CA SER A 338 -6.15 14.33 1.62
C SER A 338 -4.85 15.11 1.64
N ASN A 339 -4.72 16.02 2.59
CA ASN A 339 -3.49 16.75 2.88
C ASN A 339 -2.35 15.89 3.44
N LEU A 340 -2.62 14.66 3.88
CA LEU A 340 -1.59 13.77 4.43
C LEU A 340 -0.74 13.10 3.35
N LYS A 341 -1.31 12.84 2.16
CA LYS A 341 -0.58 12.35 0.97
C LYS A 341 0.24 11.08 1.26
N HIS A 342 -0.43 10.07 1.82
CA HIS A 342 0.14 8.81 2.33
C HIS A 342 -0.82 7.63 2.06
N ASN A 343 -0.50 6.45 2.62
CA ASN A 343 -1.30 5.22 2.49
C ASN A 343 -1.50 4.76 1.03
N TYR A 344 -0.44 4.90 0.24
CA TYR A 344 -0.34 4.33 -1.08
C TYR A 344 1.09 3.87 -1.33
N TYR A 345 1.26 2.94 -2.27
CA TYR A 345 2.56 2.60 -2.84
C TYR A 345 2.62 3.07 -4.29
N LEU A 346 3.83 3.42 -4.73
CA LEU A 346 4.14 3.56 -6.15
C LEU A 346 4.96 2.36 -6.57
N TYR A 347 4.46 1.63 -7.57
CA TYR A 347 5.20 0.55 -8.20
C TYR A 347 5.64 1.00 -9.59
N GLU A 348 6.95 0.99 -9.85
CA GLU A 348 7.53 1.27 -11.16
C GLU A 348 8.03 -0.01 -11.80
N ARG A 349 7.53 -0.33 -12.99
CA ARG A 349 8.07 -1.40 -13.84
C ARG A 349 8.27 -0.88 -15.26
N ASN A 350 9.48 -1.04 -15.79
CA ASN A 350 9.83 -0.66 -17.16
C ASN A 350 9.52 0.81 -17.51
N GLY A 351 9.57 1.72 -16.53
CA GLY A 351 9.29 3.14 -16.69
C GLY A 351 7.83 3.54 -16.43
N ILE A 352 6.92 2.58 -16.30
CA ILE A 352 5.49 2.82 -16.06
C ILE A 352 5.20 2.69 -14.58
N PHE A 353 4.47 3.67 -14.04
CA PHE A 353 4.10 3.75 -12.63
C PHE A 353 2.63 3.40 -12.40
N GLN A 354 2.42 2.61 -11.37
CA GLN A 354 1.15 2.16 -10.82
C GLN A 354 0.97 2.70 -9.39
N ILE A 355 -0.28 2.84 -8.94
CA ILE A 355 -0.63 3.29 -7.58
C ILE A 355 -1.41 2.19 -6.86
N LEU A 356 -0.84 1.71 -5.77
CA LEU A 356 -1.39 0.55 -5.06
C LEU A 356 -1.93 0.98 -3.69
N PRO A 357 -3.14 0.52 -3.30
CA PRO A 357 -3.77 0.91 -2.05
C PRO A 357 -3.12 0.24 -0.84
N TRP A 358 -3.14 0.93 0.30
CA TRP A 358 -2.64 0.42 1.58
C TRP A 358 -3.37 1.06 2.75
N ASP A 359 -3.53 0.34 3.86
CA ASP A 359 -4.09 0.85 5.13
C ASP A 359 -5.46 1.52 4.95
N LEU A 360 -6.47 0.70 4.60
CA LEU A 360 -7.80 1.17 4.22
C LEU A 360 -8.81 1.16 5.38
N ASN A 361 -8.35 1.01 6.62
CA ASN A 361 -9.18 0.94 7.82
C ASN A 361 -10.00 2.22 8.08
N MET A 362 -9.55 3.36 7.56
CA MET A 362 -10.19 4.67 7.68
C MET A 362 -11.10 5.04 6.49
N SER A 363 -11.40 4.07 5.62
CA SER A 363 -12.37 4.19 4.52
C SER A 363 -13.81 4.35 5.04
N PHE A 364 -14.77 4.52 4.13
CA PHE A 364 -16.19 4.76 4.43
C PHE A 364 -16.40 6.05 5.24
N ALA A 365 -15.72 7.12 4.83
CA ALA A 365 -15.76 8.43 5.49
C ALA A 365 -15.35 8.41 6.98
N ALA A 366 -14.58 7.41 7.44
CA ALA A 366 -14.19 7.32 8.85
C ALA A 366 -13.12 8.34 9.27
N PHE A 367 -12.47 9.00 8.30
CA PHE A 367 -11.46 10.02 8.55
C PHE A 367 -11.82 11.38 7.95
N GLN A 368 -11.52 12.45 8.70
CA GLN A 368 -11.66 13.86 8.31
C GLN A 368 -13.07 14.33 7.87
N MET A 369 -14.08 13.47 7.93
CA MET A 369 -15.48 13.82 7.69
C MET A 369 -16.19 14.15 9.00
N LYS A 370 -17.02 15.21 9.00
CA LYS A 370 -17.74 15.64 10.22
C LYS A 370 -19.02 14.85 10.44
N ASP A 371 -19.74 14.58 9.36
CA ASP A 371 -21.04 13.91 9.39
C ASP A 371 -21.37 13.23 8.05
N ALA A 372 -22.47 12.48 8.06
CA ALA A 372 -22.94 11.74 6.89
C ALA A 372 -23.38 12.65 5.73
N GLN A 373 -23.82 13.88 6.00
CA GLN A 373 -24.21 14.82 4.95
C GLN A 373 -22.98 15.27 4.17
N GLU A 374 -21.88 15.58 4.85
CA GLU A 374 -20.60 15.90 4.19
C GLU A 374 -20.09 14.71 3.36
N ALA A 375 -20.14 13.51 3.92
CA ALA A 375 -19.70 12.29 3.24
C ALA A 375 -20.49 12.01 1.95
N ILE A 376 -21.82 12.05 1.99
CA ILE A 376 -22.68 11.77 0.82
C ILE A 376 -22.53 12.83 -0.28
N ASN A 377 -22.10 14.06 0.08
CA ASN A 377 -21.90 15.15 -0.88
C ASN A 377 -20.42 15.40 -1.18
N PHE A 378 -19.54 14.44 -0.89
CA PHE A 378 -18.12 14.55 -1.24
C PHE A 378 -17.98 14.71 -2.77
N PRO A 379 -17.28 15.75 -3.26
CA PRO A 379 -17.26 16.08 -4.68
C PRO A 379 -16.48 15.05 -5.48
N ILE A 380 -17.08 14.55 -6.58
CA ILE A 380 -16.40 13.61 -7.48
C ILE A 380 -15.45 14.30 -8.48
N ASP A 381 -15.67 15.57 -8.78
CA ASP A 381 -14.88 16.35 -9.76
C ASP A 381 -13.61 16.95 -9.17
N THR A 382 -13.62 17.14 -7.85
CA THR A 382 -12.48 17.63 -7.07
C THR A 382 -12.35 16.80 -5.80
N PRO A 383 -12.07 15.49 -5.91
CA PRO A 383 -12.13 14.54 -4.80
C PRO A 383 -10.90 14.67 -3.90
N VAL A 384 -10.73 15.86 -3.30
CA VAL A 384 -9.63 16.19 -2.39
C VAL A 384 -10.18 16.82 -1.11
N ASN A 385 -9.52 16.56 0.02
CA ASN A 385 -9.88 17.15 1.31
C ASN A 385 -8.65 17.71 2.04
N GLY A 386 -8.81 18.85 2.72
CA GLY A 386 -7.72 19.48 3.48
C GLY A 386 -6.60 20.06 2.62
N ASP A 387 -6.64 19.92 1.30
CA ASP A 387 -5.65 20.40 0.33
C ASP A 387 -6.33 20.82 -1.00
N THR A 388 -5.54 21.20 -2.00
CA THR A 388 -6.04 21.64 -3.32
C THR A 388 -5.79 20.59 -4.41
N MET A 389 -6.54 20.71 -5.52
CA MET A 389 -6.30 19.93 -6.74
C MET A 389 -4.90 20.20 -7.32
N GLU A 390 -4.40 21.43 -7.23
CA GLU A 390 -3.05 21.80 -7.66
C GLU A 390 -1.97 21.00 -6.92
N ASN A 391 -2.16 20.77 -5.61
CA ASN A 391 -1.27 19.95 -4.80
C ASN A 391 -1.51 18.44 -4.92
N SER A 392 -2.38 18.02 -5.84
CA SER A 392 -2.75 16.62 -6.08
C SER A 392 -2.65 16.27 -7.58
N PRO A 393 -1.45 16.39 -8.19
CA PRO A 393 -1.25 16.30 -9.64
C PRO A 393 -1.78 15.01 -10.28
N LEU A 394 -1.74 13.86 -9.60
CA LEU A 394 -2.34 12.63 -10.15
C LEU A 394 -3.85 12.78 -10.39
N LEU A 395 -4.57 13.52 -9.55
CA LEU A 395 -5.98 13.82 -9.77
C LEU A 395 -6.14 14.98 -10.76
N SER A 396 -5.48 16.11 -10.52
CA SER A 396 -5.73 17.32 -11.30
C SER A 396 -5.30 17.19 -12.76
N LYS A 397 -4.13 16.61 -13.04
CA LYS A 397 -3.60 16.51 -14.41
C LYS A 397 -4.30 15.42 -15.21
N LEU A 398 -4.69 14.32 -14.58
CA LEU A 398 -5.44 13.27 -15.27
C LEU A 398 -6.89 13.71 -15.54
N LEU A 399 -7.56 14.36 -14.59
CA LEU A 399 -8.95 14.83 -14.78
C LEU A 399 -9.07 16.11 -15.63
N GLU A 400 -7.95 16.76 -15.97
CA GLU A 400 -7.90 17.81 -17.02
C GLU A 400 -8.10 17.23 -18.44
N VAL A 401 -7.87 15.93 -18.63
CA VAL A 401 -8.08 15.25 -19.92
C VAL A 401 -9.51 14.71 -19.98
N ASP A 402 -10.33 15.25 -20.89
CA ASP A 402 -11.76 14.91 -21.00
C ASP A 402 -12.03 13.39 -21.13
N GLU A 403 -11.18 12.68 -21.87
CA GLU A 403 -11.31 11.23 -22.05
C GLU A 403 -11.07 10.45 -20.74
N TYR A 404 -10.04 10.83 -19.98
CA TYR A 404 -9.72 10.22 -18.69
C TYR A 404 -10.79 10.53 -17.65
N LYS A 405 -11.31 11.77 -17.68
CA LYS A 405 -12.41 12.18 -16.82
C LYS A 405 -13.69 11.37 -17.08
N GLU A 406 -14.04 11.11 -18.34
CA GLU A 406 -15.20 10.26 -18.65
C GLU A 406 -14.96 8.80 -18.22
N ARG A 407 -13.76 8.25 -18.39
CA ARG A 407 -13.40 6.91 -17.88
C ARG A 407 -13.53 6.84 -16.36
N TYR A 408 -13.04 7.84 -15.64
CA TYR A 408 -13.20 7.93 -14.19
C TYR A 408 -14.68 7.94 -13.77
N TYR A 409 -15.54 8.69 -14.47
CA TYR A 409 -16.98 8.64 -14.22
C TYR A 409 -17.61 7.29 -14.54
N GLN A 410 -17.15 6.60 -15.58
CA GLN A 410 -17.57 5.24 -15.88
C GLN A 410 -17.21 4.29 -14.74
N TYR A 411 -16.00 4.40 -14.17
CA TYR A 411 -15.59 3.60 -13.01
C TYR A 411 -16.43 3.86 -11.76
N LEU A 412 -16.79 5.11 -11.48
CA LEU A 412 -17.75 5.42 -10.41
C LEU A 412 -19.12 4.78 -10.68
N ARG A 413 -19.60 4.80 -11.94
CA ARG A 413 -20.86 4.13 -12.31
C ARG A 413 -20.76 2.61 -12.19
N THR A 414 -19.64 2.00 -12.57
CA THR A 414 -19.39 0.56 -12.42
C THR A 414 -19.47 0.15 -10.95
N LEU A 415 -18.84 0.89 -10.02
CA LEU A 415 -18.96 0.62 -8.58
C LEU A 415 -20.42 0.64 -8.11
N VAL A 416 -21.20 1.64 -8.54
CA VAL A 416 -22.62 1.72 -8.18
C VAL A 416 -23.43 0.57 -8.77
N THR A 417 -23.29 0.32 -10.07
CA THR A 417 -24.21 -0.58 -10.81
C THR A 417 -23.80 -2.04 -10.76
N GLU A 418 -22.50 -2.32 -10.84
CA GLU A 418 -21.98 -3.68 -10.94
C GLU A 418 -21.55 -4.26 -9.60
N TYR A 419 -21.23 -3.44 -8.60
CA TYR A 419 -20.86 -3.91 -7.26
C TYR A 419 -21.96 -3.72 -6.20
N ILE A 420 -22.58 -2.53 -6.13
CA ILE A 420 -23.65 -2.26 -5.14
C ILE A 420 -25.01 -2.79 -5.63
N GLU A 421 -25.52 -2.29 -6.76
CA GLU A 421 -26.87 -2.65 -7.24
C GLU A 421 -27.00 -4.13 -7.67
N SER A 422 -25.89 -4.79 -7.95
CA SER A 422 -25.86 -6.21 -8.32
C SER A 422 -26.10 -7.16 -7.14
N GLY A 423 -25.92 -6.69 -5.90
CA GLY A 423 -25.93 -7.51 -4.68
C GLY A 423 -24.55 -8.08 -4.29
N GLU A 424 -23.50 -7.81 -5.06
CA GLU A 424 -22.16 -8.35 -4.80
C GLU A 424 -21.56 -7.81 -3.50
N TYR A 425 -21.84 -6.55 -3.15
CA TYR A 425 -21.48 -5.99 -1.85
C TYR A 425 -22.17 -6.73 -0.69
N GLU A 426 -23.48 -6.98 -0.77
CA GLU A 426 -24.21 -7.74 0.24
C GLU A 426 -23.69 -9.19 0.39
N ASP A 427 -23.32 -9.82 -0.72
CA ASP A 427 -22.68 -11.14 -0.70
C ASP A 427 -21.31 -11.08 0.00
N SER A 428 -20.54 -10.01 -0.23
CA SER A 428 -19.24 -9.78 0.43
C SER A 428 -19.36 -9.58 1.94
N LEU A 429 -20.50 -9.08 2.43
CA LEU A 429 -20.77 -8.95 3.88
C LEU A 429 -21.11 -10.29 4.56
N SER A 430 -21.53 -11.28 3.77
CA SER A 430 -22.06 -12.55 4.27
C SER A 430 -21.03 -13.70 4.23
N GLN A 431 -19.87 -13.45 3.61
CA GLN A 431 -18.72 -14.34 3.54
C GLN A 431 -17.72 -13.98 4.63
#